data_AF-A0A221NIU9-F1
#
_entry.id   AF-A0A221NIU9-F1
#
_cell.length_a   1.000
_cell.length_b   1.000
_cell.length_c   1.000
_cell.angle_alpha   90.00
_cell.angle_beta   90.00
_cell.angle_gamma   90.00
#
_symmetry.space_group_name_H-M   'P 1'
#
loop_
_entity.id
_entity.type
_entity.pdbx_description
1 polymer ?
#
loop_
_entity_poly.entity_id
_entity_poly.type
_entity_poly.pdbx_seq_one_letter_code
_entity_poly.pdbx_strand_id
1 'polypeptide(L)'
;MPPRQSPAQKLAAKLLLGGEWAPVTNTIGFMQRSLDEATVEWRQWAQESFHQPPAGFGVTEHRGTLAELLGKLLPLGYGQRWLLLETTNPEWTAVMENTRDTAHLWPLRGHFASVRGIPTVQVEDEPKNIKRMPDEPARGRWGGRTLTTYEKTGLRRFLSLYNSEPWKFTQNGEPYAFENTEQYLLPRPLDCFPHETLVEICRNLGLSPFEEDFYVPNGRGFIIESLHEPSGDEPGATRFTLAEARAGFEDLEHPRVDDPAVGNALYPLGSANTHPDAVYPATGHKPFRERTPWDEALKGFEESVQRYSSYPASASLSEGLEEYGILASPTFSSGGTGSESISVSVTPTLLEAPPEAREYTAAYAVLQWRQANGRSVSEFYPNRKQMTIIRRMYEEQGMYPFDVTPAQVYRTLAIDKMVRSVTELRITDELVDWETRSVTGSPTEKTNEHDERNNSCAWKIRKIMQDQEDAIWNPDVDDRQPWKQVVPEAGSSAVPGLDRENIGSFRR
;
A
#
# COMPACT_ATOMS: atom_id res chain seq x y z
N MET A 1 -1.13 49.64 3.67
CA MET A 1 -0.08 48.66 4.07
C MET A 1 -0.38 47.36 3.35
N PRO A 2 0.58 46.71 2.69
CA PRO A 2 0.35 45.39 2.12
C PRO A 2 -0.02 44.38 3.24
N PRO A 3 -0.89 43.40 2.96
CA PRO A 3 -1.28 42.39 3.95
C PRO A 3 -0.06 41.63 4.46
N ARG A 4 -0.03 41.33 5.77
CA ARG A 4 1.05 40.51 6.37
C ARG A 4 0.99 39.10 5.80
N GLN A 5 2.08 38.64 5.20
CA GLN A 5 2.19 37.27 4.72
C GLN A 5 2.10 36.25 5.87
N SER A 6 1.30 35.20 5.65
CA SER A 6 1.21 34.03 6.53
C SER A 6 2.55 33.28 6.57
N PRO A 7 2.86 32.49 7.62
CA PRO A 7 4.03 31.61 7.62
C PRO A 7 4.07 30.66 6.41
N ALA A 8 2.91 30.20 5.94
CA ALA A 8 2.79 29.37 4.76
C ALA A 8 3.20 30.12 3.48
N GLN A 9 2.76 31.37 3.30
CA GLN A 9 3.16 32.24 2.18
C GLN A 9 4.66 32.51 2.17
N LYS A 10 5.24 32.77 3.35
CA LYS A 10 6.69 33.01 3.47
C LYS A 10 7.51 31.79 3.09
N LEU A 11 7.04 30.59 3.41
CA LEU A 11 7.70 29.35 3.00
C LEU A 11 7.47 29.09 1.52
N ALA A 12 6.24 29.20 1.01
CA ALA A 12 5.92 28.99 -0.40
C ALA A 12 6.79 29.86 -1.33
N ALA A 13 7.02 31.12 -0.97
CA ALA A 13 7.91 32.02 -1.71
C ALA A 13 9.38 31.57 -1.80
N LYS A 14 9.80 30.60 -0.97
CA LYS A 14 11.14 29.99 -0.99
C LYS A 14 11.17 28.62 -1.67
N LEU A 15 10.02 28.06 -2.03
CA LEU A 15 9.94 26.79 -2.73
C LEU A 15 10.17 26.99 -4.23
N LEU A 16 10.46 25.89 -4.92
CA LEU A 16 10.66 25.88 -6.37
C LEU A 16 9.49 26.56 -7.09
N LEU A 17 9.81 27.53 -7.95
CA LEU A 17 8.83 28.36 -8.68
C LEU A 17 7.79 29.02 -7.74
N GLY A 18 8.21 29.45 -6.54
CA GLY A 18 7.33 30.07 -5.55
C GLY A 18 6.20 29.17 -5.04
N GLY A 19 6.33 27.85 -5.22
CA GLY A 19 5.28 26.87 -4.89
C GLY A 19 4.09 26.89 -5.85
N GLU A 20 4.21 27.55 -7.02
CA GLU A 20 3.13 27.60 -8.01
C GLU A 20 2.78 26.23 -8.60
N TRP A 21 3.75 25.32 -8.60
CA TRP A 21 3.63 23.95 -9.07
C TRP A 21 3.46 22.93 -7.94
N ALA A 22 3.10 23.38 -6.73
CA ALA A 22 2.65 22.44 -5.70
C ALA A 22 1.41 21.65 -6.20
N PRO A 23 1.25 20.36 -5.86
CA PRO A 23 2.13 19.60 -4.97
C PRO A 23 3.31 18.92 -5.68
N VAL A 24 3.38 18.93 -7.02
CA VAL A 24 4.42 18.18 -7.76
C VAL A 24 5.84 18.61 -7.43
N THR A 25 6.03 19.85 -6.98
CA THR A 25 7.34 20.37 -6.54
C THR A 25 7.55 20.32 -5.03
N ASN A 26 6.58 19.86 -4.24
CA ASN A 26 6.73 19.76 -2.77
C ASN A 26 7.62 18.58 -2.38
N THR A 27 7.61 17.52 -3.18
CA THR A 27 8.41 16.31 -2.98
C THR A 27 9.17 15.98 -4.25
N ILE A 28 10.49 15.98 -4.18
CA ILE A 28 11.37 15.77 -5.33
C ILE A 28 12.31 14.61 -5.01
N GLY A 29 12.37 13.65 -5.93
CA GLY A 29 13.31 12.56 -5.91
C GLY A 29 14.59 12.91 -6.65
N PHE A 30 15.71 12.40 -6.20
CA PHE A 30 16.98 12.47 -6.89
C PHE A 30 17.60 11.09 -6.96
N MET A 31 18.02 10.70 -8.16
CA MET A 31 18.74 9.46 -8.41
C MET A 31 20.15 9.81 -8.87
N GLN A 32 21.17 9.19 -8.26
CA GLN A 32 22.57 9.45 -8.61
C GLN A 32 22.96 8.71 -9.91
N ARG A 33 22.37 9.15 -11.02
CA ARG A 33 22.58 8.70 -12.40
C ARG A 33 22.38 9.88 -13.35
N SER A 34 23.04 9.78 -14.51
CA SER A 34 22.76 10.68 -15.64
C SER A 34 21.30 10.51 -16.11
N LEU A 35 20.74 11.54 -16.75
CA LEU A 35 19.34 11.55 -17.18
C LEU A 35 18.98 10.33 -18.06
N ASP A 36 19.84 9.99 -19.01
CA ASP A 36 19.59 8.90 -19.94
C ASP A 36 19.63 7.53 -19.21
N GLU A 37 20.60 7.31 -18.31
CA GLU A 37 20.68 6.10 -17.48
C GLU A 37 19.50 5.98 -16.52
N ALA A 38 19.16 7.07 -15.81
CA ALA A 38 18.02 7.12 -14.89
C ALA A 38 16.70 6.81 -15.61
N THR A 39 16.54 7.28 -16.86
CA THR A 39 15.35 7.00 -17.67
C THR A 39 15.22 5.52 -18.01
N VAL A 40 16.33 4.86 -18.37
CA VAL A 40 16.35 3.42 -18.61
C VAL A 40 15.99 2.65 -17.33
N GLU A 41 16.67 2.96 -16.22
CA GLU A 41 16.45 2.33 -14.93
C GLU A 41 15.00 2.51 -14.44
N TRP A 42 14.45 3.70 -14.59
CA TRP A 42 13.09 4.01 -14.16
C TRP A 42 12.03 3.33 -15.01
N ARG A 43 12.22 3.27 -16.33
CA ARG A 43 11.31 2.53 -17.21
C ARG A 43 11.36 1.04 -16.89
N GLN A 44 12.55 0.46 -16.69
CA GLN A 44 12.71 -0.94 -16.30
C GLN A 44 11.94 -1.23 -15.01
N TRP A 45 12.17 -0.42 -13.97
CA TRP A 45 11.44 -0.52 -12.71
C TRP A 45 9.92 -0.45 -12.94
N ALA A 46 9.42 0.54 -13.67
CA ALA A 46 7.98 0.71 -13.90
C ALA A 46 7.35 -0.48 -14.65
N GLN A 47 8.04 -1.00 -15.68
CA GLN A 47 7.60 -2.17 -16.43
C GLN A 47 7.57 -3.45 -15.61
N GLU A 48 8.43 -3.56 -14.60
CA GLU A 48 8.54 -4.75 -13.77
C GLU A 48 7.61 -4.65 -12.54
N SER A 49 7.45 -3.48 -11.90
CA SER A 49 6.86 -3.30 -10.55
C SER A 49 5.35 -3.32 -10.52
N PHE A 50 4.71 -2.82 -11.57
CA PHE A 50 3.27 -2.86 -11.67
C PHE A 50 2.85 -4.21 -12.22
N HIS A 51 1.75 -4.78 -11.71
CA HIS A 51 1.01 -5.82 -12.43
C HIS A 51 0.82 -5.30 -13.84
N GLN A 52 1.65 -5.77 -14.78
CA GLN A 52 1.88 -5.07 -16.04
C GLN A 52 0.52 -4.71 -16.62
N PRO A 53 0.15 -3.41 -16.69
CA PRO A 53 -1.00 -3.06 -17.47
C PRO A 53 -0.75 -3.68 -18.86
N PRO A 54 -1.71 -4.36 -19.48
CA PRO A 54 -1.49 -5.06 -20.75
C PRO A 54 -0.83 -4.16 -21.83
N ALA A 55 -1.03 -2.84 -21.71
CA ALA A 55 -0.45 -1.82 -22.58
C ALA A 55 1.02 -1.43 -22.28
N GLY A 56 1.53 -1.66 -21.07
CA GLY A 56 2.93 -1.36 -20.68
C GLY A 56 3.21 0.12 -20.36
N PHE A 57 4.49 0.52 -20.46
CA PHE A 57 4.97 1.89 -20.18
C PHE A 57 5.75 2.48 -21.37
N GLY A 58 5.42 3.72 -21.71
CA GLY A 58 6.07 4.52 -22.74
C GLY A 58 7.13 5.46 -22.17
N VAL A 59 8.05 5.91 -23.04
CA VAL A 59 9.04 6.95 -22.73
C VAL A 59 9.04 7.97 -23.86
N THR A 60 8.98 9.25 -23.49
CA THR A 60 8.98 10.37 -24.44
C THR A 60 9.97 11.44 -23.98
N GLU A 61 10.91 11.83 -24.86
CA GLU A 61 11.79 12.99 -24.61
C GLU A 61 11.01 14.29 -24.90
N HIS A 62 11.16 15.26 -24.01
CA HIS A 62 10.66 16.61 -24.20
C HIS A 62 11.77 17.63 -24.05
N ARG A 63 11.57 18.79 -24.69
CA ARG A 63 12.44 19.96 -24.54
C ARG A 63 11.63 21.19 -24.18
N GLY A 64 12.17 22.01 -23.30
CA GLY A 64 11.54 23.26 -22.87
C GLY A 64 12.12 23.81 -21.57
N THR A 65 11.45 24.83 -21.06
CA THR A 65 11.65 25.38 -19.71
C THR A 65 11.14 24.41 -18.63
N LEU A 66 11.55 24.62 -17.38
CA LEU A 66 11.10 23.80 -16.26
C LEU A 66 9.56 23.80 -16.16
N ALA A 67 8.93 24.97 -16.26
CA ALA A 67 7.47 25.11 -16.20
C ALA A 67 6.76 24.38 -17.35
N GLU A 68 7.28 24.43 -18.57
CA GLU A 68 6.70 23.70 -19.71
C GLU A 68 6.78 22.17 -19.53
N LEU A 69 7.88 21.69 -18.93
CA LEU A 69 8.09 20.27 -18.65
C LEU A 69 7.23 19.78 -17.49
N LEU A 70 7.10 20.56 -16.41
CA LEU A 70 6.17 20.29 -15.31
C LEU A 70 4.71 20.21 -15.81
N GLY A 71 4.36 21.02 -16.81
CA GLY A 71 3.06 20.97 -17.47
C GLY A 71 2.71 19.60 -18.09
N LYS A 72 3.70 18.76 -18.37
CA LYS A 72 3.50 17.39 -18.88
C LYS A 72 3.02 16.40 -17.82
N LEU A 73 3.09 16.75 -16.54
CA LEU A 73 2.52 15.96 -15.46
C LEU A 73 1.00 16.15 -15.33
N LEU A 74 0.41 17.14 -16.01
CA LEU A 74 -1.04 17.38 -15.93
C LEU A 74 -1.81 16.46 -16.89
N PRO A 75 -3.04 16.04 -16.52
CA PRO A 75 -3.69 16.23 -15.22
C PRO A 75 -3.08 15.35 -14.12
N LEU A 76 -3.13 15.85 -12.88
CA LEU A 76 -2.67 15.12 -11.69
C LEU A 76 -3.65 14.02 -11.32
N GLY A 77 -3.13 12.94 -10.73
CA GLY A 77 -3.89 11.76 -10.29
C GLY A 77 -4.35 10.83 -11.42
N TYR A 78 -4.24 11.24 -12.68
CA TYR A 78 -4.74 10.48 -13.83
C TYR A 78 -3.65 9.77 -14.62
N GLY A 79 -3.71 8.44 -14.62
CA GLY A 79 -2.62 7.59 -15.09
C GLY A 79 -1.35 7.81 -14.25
N GLN A 80 -0.35 6.96 -14.43
CA GLN A 80 0.96 7.14 -13.79
C GLN A 80 1.91 7.82 -14.75
N ARG A 81 2.52 8.93 -14.34
CA ARG A 81 3.57 9.64 -15.06
C ARG A 81 4.67 10.08 -14.11
N TRP A 82 5.90 9.86 -14.53
CA TRP A 82 7.08 10.41 -13.88
C TRP A 82 7.84 11.30 -14.87
N LEU A 83 8.20 12.50 -14.41
CA LEU A 83 9.04 13.44 -15.12
C LEU A 83 10.45 13.34 -14.57
N LEU A 84 11.39 12.96 -15.43
CA LEU A 84 12.81 12.91 -15.14
C LEU A 84 13.49 14.12 -15.78
N LEU A 85 14.24 14.87 -14.98
CA LEU A 85 14.89 16.11 -15.40
C LEU A 85 16.40 16.04 -15.19
N GLU A 86 17.13 16.56 -16.17
CA GLU A 86 18.55 16.85 -16.02
C GLU A 86 18.73 17.94 -14.95
N THR A 87 19.82 17.86 -14.19
CA THR A 87 20.20 18.91 -13.24
C THR A 87 21.57 19.49 -13.59
N THR A 88 21.93 20.65 -13.04
CA THR A 88 23.27 21.24 -13.25
C THR A 88 24.39 20.38 -12.69
N ASN A 89 24.07 19.48 -11.76
CA ASN A 89 24.97 18.41 -11.36
C ASN A 89 24.66 17.14 -12.18
N PRO A 90 25.44 16.80 -13.23
CA PRO A 90 25.11 15.72 -14.15
C PRO A 90 25.12 14.32 -13.50
N GLU A 91 25.61 14.19 -12.27
CA GLU A 91 25.50 12.96 -11.49
C GLU A 91 24.09 12.71 -10.96
N TRP A 92 23.23 13.73 -10.91
CA TRP A 92 21.89 13.63 -10.34
C TRP A 92 20.81 13.90 -11.39
N THR A 93 19.83 13.00 -11.43
CA THR A 93 18.57 13.17 -12.14
C THR A 93 17.46 13.45 -11.15
N ALA A 94 16.70 14.52 -11.37
CA ALA A 94 15.52 14.83 -10.57
C ALA A 94 14.30 14.07 -11.08
N VAL A 95 13.43 13.64 -10.18
CA VAL A 95 12.22 12.88 -10.50
C VAL A 95 11.02 13.47 -9.78
N MET A 96 9.95 13.73 -10.53
CA MET A 96 8.68 14.23 -10.03
C MET A 96 7.53 13.37 -10.58
N GLU A 97 6.43 13.28 -9.84
CA GLU A 97 5.30 12.41 -10.14
C GLU A 97 4.01 13.21 -10.32
N ASN A 98 3.11 12.75 -11.19
CA ASN A 98 1.80 13.37 -11.41
C ASN A 98 0.78 13.09 -10.30
N THR A 99 1.14 13.23 -9.02
CA THR A 99 0.20 13.04 -7.92
C THR A 99 -0.57 14.32 -7.58
N ARG A 100 -1.76 14.15 -6.99
CA ARG A 100 -2.57 15.23 -6.42
C ARG A 100 -2.15 15.61 -4.98
N ASP A 101 -1.34 14.78 -4.33
CA ASP A 101 -0.90 14.91 -2.96
C ASP A 101 0.63 14.73 -2.87
N THR A 102 1.14 14.03 -1.86
CA THR A 102 2.58 13.82 -1.68
C THR A 102 3.07 12.74 -2.63
N ALA A 103 4.15 13.00 -3.38
CA ALA A 103 4.70 12.05 -4.34
C ALA A 103 5.07 10.71 -3.66
N HIS A 104 4.67 9.61 -4.28
CA HIS A 104 4.89 8.26 -3.78
C HIS A 104 6.17 7.67 -4.38
N LEU A 105 7.30 8.33 -4.10
CA LEU A 105 8.62 7.95 -4.62
C LEU A 105 9.26 6.76 -3.89
N TRP A 106 8.44 5.81 -3.42
CA TRP A 106 8.88 4.52 -2.86
C TRP A 106 9.98 3.80 -3.68
N PRO A 107 9.95 3.79 -5.04
CA PRO A 107 11.03 3.20 -5.84
C PRO A 107 12.44 3.67 -5.47
N LEU A 108 12.62 4.93 -5.04
CA LEU A 108 13.92 5.48 -4.65
C LEU A 108 14.57 4.66 -3.54
N ARG A 109 13.77 4.25 -2.55
CA ARG A 109 14.19 3.36 -1.47
C ARG A 109 14.17 1.91 -1.93
N GLY A 110 12.99 1.44 -2.32
CA GLY A 110 12.67 0.02 -2.43
C GLY A 110 13.40 -0.67 -3.55
N HIS A 111 13.72 0.05 -4.63
CA HIS A 111 14.36 -0.51 -5.81
C HIS A 111 15.73 0.10 -6.10
N PHE A 112 15.81 1.41 -6.34
CA PHE A 112 17.05 1.98 -6.85
C PHE A 112 18.19 1.88 -5.85
N ALA A 113 17.98 2.28 -4.60
CA ALA A 113 19.00 2.12 -3.56
C ALA A 113 19.20 0.66 -3.14
N SER A 114 18.13 -0.03 -2.76
CA SER A 114 18.24 -1.36 -2.14
C SER A 114 18.61 -2.48 -3.12
N VAL A 115 18.14 -2.42 -4.38
CA VAL A 115 18.30 -3.50 -5.35
C VAL A 115 19.38 -3.15 -6.38
N ARG A 116 19.37 -1.92 -6.89
CA ARG A 116 20.33 -1.49 -7.92
C ARG A 116 21.60 -0.88 -7.33
N GLY A 117 21.64 -0.62 -6.02
CA GLY A 117 22.75 0.02 -5.34
C GLY A 117 23.00 1.46 -5.82
N ILE A 118 21.97 2.11 -6.37
CA ILE A 118 22.01 3.47 -6.89
C ILE A 118 21.60 4.42 -5.75
N PRO A 119 22.49 5.31 -5.28
CA PRO A 119 22.14 6.26 -4.23
C PRO A 119 20.97 7.16 -4.63
N THR A 120 20.07 7.41 -3.68
CA THR A 120 18.90 8.25 -3.90
C THR A 120 18.70 9.24 -2.75
N VAL A 121 18.14 10.39 -3.08
CA VAL A 121 17.73 11.41 -2.11
C VAL A 121 16.28 11.79 -2.38
N GLN A 122 15.46 11.84 -1.34
CA GLN A 122 14.12 12.40 -1.39
C GLN A 122 14.09 13.65 -0.53
N VAL A 123 13.66 14.76 -1.13
CA VAL A 123 13.51 16.06 -0.47
C VAL A 123 12.04 16.44 -0.46
N GLU A 124 11.53 16.82 0.69
CA GLU A 124 10.18 17.34 0.88
C GLU A 124 10.22 18.65 1.66
N ASP A 125 9.51 19.67 1.16
CA ASP A 125 9.21 20.88 1.94
C ASP A 125 7.82 21.41 1.56
N GLU A 126 6.90 21.29 2.51
CA GLU A 126 5.49 21.55 2.33
C GLU A 126 4.98 22.57 3.37
N PRO A 127 4.34 23.67 2.94
CA PRO A 127 3.77 24.63 3.86
C PRO A 127 2.47 24.10 4.48
N LYS A 128 2.35 24.21 5.81
CA LYS A 128 1.09 23.95 6.51
C LYS A 128 0.04 24.98 6.12
N ASN A 129 -0.99 24.56 5.40
CA ASN A 129 -2.16 25.39 5.09
C ASN A 129 -3.49 24.63 5.21
N ILE A 130 -3.49 23.49 5.89
CA ILE A 130 -4.70 22.68 6.08
C ILE A 130 -5.79 23.43 6.85
N LYS A 131 -7.03 23.34 6.36
CA LYS A 131 -8.23 23.85 7.03
C LYS A 131 -9.22 22.71 7.25
N ARG A 132 -9.68 22.58 8.49
CA ARG A 132 -10.81 21.73 8.84
C ARG A 132 -12.08 22.58 8.82
N MET A 133 -13.06 22.15 8.05
CA MET A 133 -14.38 22.78 8.00
C MET A 133 -15.38 21.80 8.63
N PRO A 134 -16.33 22.28 9.45
CA PRO A 134 -17.45 21.45 9.86
C PRO A 134 -18.16 20.91 8.61
N ASP A 135 -18.41 19.60 8.56
CA ASP A 135 -19.14 18.92 7.49
C ASP A 135 -18.46 18.88 6.10
N GLU A 136 -17.18 19.24 5.97
CA GLU A 136 -16.40 19.02 4.74
C GLU A 136 -15.06 18.31 5.00
N PRO A 137 -14.55 17.54 4.02
CA PRO A 137 -13.18 17.04 4.06
C PRO A 137 -12.18 18.18 4.28
N ALA A 138 -11.16 17.93 5.10
CA ALA A 138 -10.07 18.89 5.30
C ALA A 138 -9.40 19.19 3.95
N ARG A 139 -9.10 20.48 3.71
CA ARG A 139 -8.47 20.94 2.47
C ARG A 139 -7.13 21.59 2.73
N GLY A 140 -6.21 21.49 1.78
CA GLY A 140 -4.84 21.95 1.91
C GLY A 140 -3.91 20.87 2.47
N ARG A 141 -2.79 21.33 3.00
CA ARG A 141 -1.57 20.56 3.24
C ARG A 141 -1.22 20.53 4.72
N TRP A 142 -0.89 19.35 5.22
CA TRP A 142 -0.58 19.14 6.63
C TRP A 142 0.68 19.89 7.04
N GLY A 143 1.62 20.05 6.11
CA GLY A 143 2.89 20.69 6.32
C GLY A 143 3.92 19.67 6.82
N GLY A 144 5.06 19.67 6.16
CA GLY A 144 6.11 18.69 6.37
C GLY A 144 7.42 19.21 5.83
N ARG A 145 8.53 18.74 6.39
CA ARG A 145 9.85 18.92 5.83
C ARG A 145 10.65 17.67 6.08
N THR A 146 11.05 16.99 5.03
CA THR A 146 11.72 15.70 5.13
C THR A 146 12.92 15.66 4.19
N LEU A 147 14.01 15.10 4.68
CA LEU A 147 15.15 14.66 3.88
C LEU A 147 15.36 13.18 4.16
N THR A 148 15.38 12.37 3.10
CA THR A 148 15.75 10.96 3.21
C THR A 148 16.82 10.64 2.20
N THR A 149 17.93 10.05 2.65
CA THR A 149 19.02 9.61 1.78
C THR A 149 19.19 8.10 1.91
N TYR A 150 19.25 7.41 0.78
CA TYR A 150 19.56 5.99 0.71
C TYR A 150 20.86 5.77 -0.05
N GLU A 151 21.66 4.84 0.46
CA GLU A 151 22.86 4.33 -0.19
C GLU A 151 22.68 2.84 -0.46
N LYS A 152 23.70 2.21 -1.05
CA LYS A 152 23.69 0.76 -1.34
C LYS A 152 23.44 -0.11 -0.08
N THR A 153 23.84 0.36 1.10
CA THR A 153 23.67 -0.36 2.37
C THR A 153 22.30 -0.12 3.02
N GLY A 154 21.42 0.67 2.39
CA GLY A 154 20.09 0.99 2.90
C GLY A 154 19.95 2.45 3.33
N LEU A 155 19.16 2.69 4.37
CA LEU A 155 18.90 4.04 4.88
C LEU A 155 20.19 4.66 5.43
N ARG A 156 20.64 5.76 4.82
CA ARG A 156 21.84 6.49 5.26
C ARG A 156 21.52 7.59 6.27
N ARG A 157 20.48 8.38 6.00
CA ARG A 157 20.05 9.51 6.85
C ARG A 157 18.57 9.80 6.61
N PHE A 158 17.86 10.09 7.69
CA PHE A 158 16.47 10.54 7.68
C PHE A 158 16.31 11.71 8.65
N LEU A 159 15.76 12.82 8.17
CA LEU A 159 15.37 13.97 8.96
C LEU A 159 13.93 14.30 8.60
N SER A 160 13.04 14.39 9.58
CA SER A 160 11.64 14.73 9.32
C SER A 160 11.08 15.63 10.38
N LEU A 161 10.52 16.75 9.94
CA LEU A 161 9.69 17.65 10.70
C LEU A 161 8.28 17.56 10.12
N TYR A 162 7.38 16.88 10.81
CA TYR A 162 6.02 16.67 10.33
C TYR A 162 4.99 17.21 11.31
N ASN A 163 3.92 17.78 10.79
CA ASN A 163 2.82 18.28 11.61
C ASN A 163 1.77 17.20 11.86
N SER A 164 2.01 16.38 12.89
CA SER A 164 1.01 15.44 13.44
C SER A 164 0.20 16.05 14.60
N GLU A 165 0.05 17.38 14.63
CA GLU A 165 -0.62 18.17 15.69
C GLU A 165 -0.31 17.68 17.13
N PRO A 166 0.81 18.12 17.74
CA PRO A 166 1.71 19.20 17.33
C PRO A 166 2.79 18.76 16.31
N TRP A 167 3.58 19.73 15.82
CA TRP A 167 4.81 19.48 15.06
C TRP A 167 5.75 18.55 15.84
N LYS A 168 6.30 17.56 15.15
CA LYS A 168 7.28 16.62 15.69
C LYS A 168 8.49 16.57 14.78
N PHE A 169 9.68 16.66 15.40
CA PHE A 169 10.94 16.41 14.73
C PHE A 169 11.42 15.01 15.07
N THR A 170 11.87 14.27 14.06
CA THR A 170 12.42 12.92 14.17
C THR A 170 13.64 12.81 13.26
N GLN A 171 14.62 12.01 13.69
CA GLN A 171 15.82 11.73 12.91
C GLN A 171 16.23 10.26 13.04
N ASN A 172 16.88 9.72 12.02
CA ASN A 172 17.45 8.38 12.01
C ASN A 172 18.71 8.33 11.10
N GLY A 173 19.62 7.40 11.36
CA GLY A 173 20.92 7.28 10.70
C GLY A 173 21.98 8.24 11.25
N GLU A 174 23.25 7.99 10.93
CA GLU A 174 24.37 8.80 11.42
C GLU A 174 24.38 10.20 10.77
N PRO A 175 24.50 11.30 11.53
CA PRO A 175 24.68 12.63 10.94
C PRO A 175 25.89 12.72 10.00
N TYR A 176 25.78 13.49 8.93
CA TYR A 176 26.93 13.88 8.12
C TYR A 176 27.83 14.86 8.89
N ALA A 177 29.12 14.90 8.54
CA ALA A 177 30.10 15.76 9.20
C ALA A 177 29.82 17.27 9.06
N PHE A 178 29.01 17.67 8.07
CA PHE A 178 28.59 19.05 7.84
C PHE A 178 27.26 19.41 8.52
N GLU A 179 26.54 18.45 9.12
CA GLU A 179 25.27 18.74 9.79
C GLU A 179 25.50 19.49 11.11
N ASN A 180 24.71 20.54 11.37
CA ASN A 180 24.66 21.19 12.67
C ASN A 180 23.73 20.43 13.63
N THR A 181 24.27 19.40 14.29
CA THR A 181 23.48 18.55 15.18
C THR A 181 22.96 19.26 16.43
N GLU A 182 23.58 20.37 16.85
CA GLU A 182 23.09 21.18 17.99
C GLU A 182 21.72 21.79 17.67
N GLN A 183 21.45 22.11 16.41
CA GLN A 183 20.17 22.64 15.97
C GLN A 183 19.03 21.65 16.21
N TYR A 184 19.27 20.36 16.02
CA TYR A 184 18.28 19.29 16.23
C TYR A 184 17.83 19.13 17.69
N LEU A 185 18.55 19.74 18.63
CA LEU A 185 18.28 19.70 20.06
C LEU A 185 17.52 20.93 20.57
N LEU A 186 17.17 21.88 19.70
CA LEU A 186 16.41 23.05 20.09
C LEU A 186 15.03 22.67 20.66
N PRO A 187 14.52 23.41 21.66
CA PRO A 187 13.32 22.99 22.40
C PRO A 187 12.03 23.08 21.58
N ARG A 188 12.00 23.90 20.53
CA ARG A 188 10.83 24.07 19.66
C ARG A 188 11.04 23.24 18.38
N PRO A 189 10.16 22.27 18.06
CA PRO A 189 10.31 21.40 16.89
C PRO A 189 10.51 22.14 15.56
N LEU A 190 9.83 23.27 15.37
CA LEU A 190 9.97 24.11 14.17
C LEU A 190 11.36 24.74 14.00
N ASP A 191 12.12 24.88 15.09
CA ASP A 191 13.46 25.45 15.08
C ASP A 191 14.53 24.36 14.87
N CYS A 192 14.18 23.07 15.11
CA CYS A 192 15.07 21.93 14.92
C CYS A 192 15.47 21.73 13.46
N PHE A 193 14.52 21.89 12.53
CA PHE A 193 14.75 21.63 11.11
C PHE A 193 14.04 22.67 10.22
N PRO A 194 14.52 23.92 10.22
CA PRO A 194 14.01 24.97 9.35
C PRO A 194 14.42 24.73 7.88
N HIS A 195 13.79 25.47 6.98
CA HIS A 195 14.04 25.39 5.54
C HIS A 195 15.51 25.60 5.18
N GLU A 196 16.16 26.56 5.82
CA GLU A 196 17.55 26.91 5.56
C GLU A 196 18.51 25.74 5.84
N THR A 197 18.24 24.95 6.88
CA THR A 197 19.02 23.75 7.21
C THR A 197 18.85 22.67 6.16
N LEU A 198 17.63 22.47 5.64
CA LEU A 198 17.40 21.54 4.53
C LEU A 198 18.14 21.98 3.26
N VAL A 199 18.08 23.27 2.92
CA VAL A 199 18.80 23.85 1.77
C VAL A 199 20.31 23.63 1.91
N GLU A 200 20.87 23.89 3.09
CA GLU A 200 22.30 23.72 3.36
C GLU A 200 22.73 22.25 3.23
N ILE A 201 21.95 21.31 3.76
CA ILE A 201 22.24 19.88 3.61
C ILE A 201 22.16 19.46 2.14
N CYS A 202 21.11 19.86 1.42
CA CYS A 202 20.98 19.55 -0.01
C CYS A 202 22.18 20.07 -0.80
N ARG A 203 22.64 21.30 -0.52
CA ARG A 203 23.81 21.89 -1.18
C ARG A 203 25.09 21.07 -0.92
N ASN A 204 25.29 20.60 0.31
CA ASN A 204 26.43 19.72 0.63
C ASN A 204 26.33 18.34 -0.05
N LEU A 205 25.13 17.88 -0.40
CA LEU A 205 24.90 16.69 -1.23
C LEU A 205 25.01 16.96 -2.74
N GLY A 206 25.31 18.20 -3.15
CA GLY A 206 25.41 18.60 -4.55
C GLY A 206 24.05 18.82 -5.23
N LEU A 207 23.00 19.11 -4.44
CA LEU A 207 21.62 19.33 -4.90
C LEU A 207 21.19 20.78 -4.62
N SER A 208 20.31 21.34 -5.45
CA SER A 208 19.69 22.66 -5.21
C SER A 208 18.19 22.60 -5.52
N PRO A 209 17.41 21.86 -4.73
CA PRO A 209 16.05 21.44 -5.10
C PRO A 209 15.05 22.59 -5.28
N PHE A 210 15.32 23.75 -4.69
CA PHE A 210 14.41 24.90 -4.69
C PHE A 210 14.85 26.02 -5.63
N GLU A 211 15.98 25.87 -6.32
CA GLU A 211 16.47 26.84 -7.30
C GLU A 211 16.05 26.42 -8.70
N GLU A 212 15.44 27.32 -9.48
CA GLU A 212 14.95 26.98 -10.84
C GLU A 212 16.08 26.65 -11.80
N ASP A 213 17.21 27.37 -11.71
CA ASP A 213 18.38 27.23 -12.57
C ASP A 213 19.16 25.93 -12.34
N PHE A 214 18.87 25.21 -11.24
CA PHE A 214 19.40 23.87 -10.98
C PHE A 214 18.83 22.84 -11.96
N TYR A 215 17.62 23.05 -12.48
CA TYR A 215 16.95 22.10 -13.34
C TYR A 215 17.11 22.46 -14.81
N VAL A 216 17.06 21.43 -15.65
CA VAL A 216 16.97 21.54 -17.12
C VAL A 216 18.00 22.50 -17.72
N PRO A 217 19.30 22.40 -17.36
CA PRO A 217 20.33 23.31 -17.87
C PRO A 217 20.42 23.30 -19.41
N ASN A 218 20.06 22.17 -20.04
CA ASN A 218 19.98 22.02 -21.49
C ASN A 218 18.53 21.93 -22.02
N GLY A 219 17.55 22.23 -21.17
CA GLY A 219 16.13 22.16 -21.48
C GLY A 219 15.58 20.75 -21.72
N ARG A 220 16.28 19.68 -21.31
CA ARG A 220 15.90 18.28 -21.57
C ARG A 220 15.16 17.64 -20.39
N GLY A 221 14.14 16.84 -20.70
CA GLY A 221 13.49 15.95 -19.72
C GLY A 221 12.81 14.77 -20.40
N PHE A 222 12.53 13.72 -19.65
CA PHE A 222 11.81 12.54 -20.12
C PHE A 222 10.54 12.33 -19.31
N ILE A 223 9.46 11.96 -20.01
CA ILE A 223 8.24 11.45 -19.38
C ILE A 223 8.24 9.94 -19.52
N ILE A 224 8.02 9.26 -18.41
CA ILE A 224 7.75 7.82 -18.35
C ILE A 224 6.30 7.68 -17.91
N GLU A 225 5.47 7.02 -18.73
CA GLU A 225 4.03 6.98 -18.48
C GLU A 225 3.41 5.61 -18.76
N SER A 226 2.39 5.27 -17.96
CA SER A 226 1.57 4.09 -18.20
C SER A 226 0.74 4.30 -19.47
N LEU A 227 0.79 3.31 -20.36
CA LEU A 227 0.01 3.28 -21.61
C LEU A 227 -1.41 2.74 -21.38
N HIS A 228 -1.74 2.32 -20.15
CA HIS A 228 -3.11 1.97 -19.78
C HIS A 228 -3.91 3.22 -19.46
N GLU A 229 -5.11 3.30 -20.02
CA GLU A 229 -6.07 4.36 -19.72
C GLU A 229 -6.99 3.89 -18.59
N PRO A 230 -6.88 4.47 -17.38
CA PRO A 230 -7.77 4.11 -16.29
C PRO A 230 -9.19 4.53 -16.63
N SER A 231 -10.15 3.63 -16.42
CA SER A 231 -11.55 3.81 -16.80
C SER A 231 -12.52 3.65 -15.63
N GLY A 232 -13.68 4.30 -15.71
CA GLY A 232 -14.73 4.20 -14.69
C GLY A 232 -14.25 4.60 -13.29
N ASP A 233 -14.40 3.68 -12.33
CA ASP A 233 -14.03 3.86 -10.92
C ASP A 233 -12.62 3.31 -10.59
N GLU A 234 -11.79 3.01 -11.60
CA GLU A 234 -10.42 2.53 -11.39
C GLU A 234 -9.57 3.54 -10.60
N PRO A 235 -8.70 3.06 -9.68
CA PRO A 235 -7.67 3.90 -9.10
C PRO A 235 -6.84 4.59 -10.19
N GLY A 236 -6.75 5.92 -10.14
CA GLY A 236 -6.07 6.71 -11.16
C GLY A 236 -6.93 7.15 -12.34
N ALA A 237 -8.26 6.93 -12.31
CA ALA A 237 -9.20 7.51 -13.27
C ALA A 237 -9.54 8.99 -12.96
N THR A 238 -9.36 9.42 -11.70
CA THR A 238 -9.66 10.79 -11.27
C THR A 238 -8.62 11.78 -11.78
N ARG A 239 -9.08 12.93 -12.29
CA ARG A 239 -8.23 14.01 -12.84
C ARG A 239 -8.32 15.23 -11.95
N PHE A 240 -7.16 15.81 -11.64
CA PHE A 240 -7.06 17.07 -10.92
C PHE A 240 -6.25 18.09 -11.72
N THR A 241 -6.75 19.31 -11.76
CA THR A 241 -5.97 20.48 -12.14
C THR A 241 -4.97 20.84 -11.05
N LEU A 242 -3.96 21.63 -11.43
CA LEU A 242 -3.01 22.18 -10.48
C LEU A 242 -3.71 23.07 -9.44
N ALA A 243 -4.71 23.85 -9.85
CA ALA A 243 -5.49 24.71 -8.95
C ALA A 243 -6.25 23.89 -7.90
N GLU A 244 -6.92 22.80 -8.31
CA GLU A 244 -7.63 21.90 -7.39
C GLU A 244 -6.70 21.22 -6.39
N ALA A 245 -5.55 20.73 -6.86
CA ALA A 245 -4.55 20.10 -5.98
C ALA A 245 -3.90 21.11 -5.02
N ARG A 246 -3.80 22.38 -5.42
CA ARG A 246 -3.29 23.46 -4.56
C ARG A 246 -4.29 23.97 -3.54
N ALA A 247 -5.59 23.85 -3.85
CA ALA A 247 -6.67 24.48 -3.10
C ALA A 247 -6.56 24.19 -1.60
N GLY A 248 -6.13 25.23 -0.86
CA GLY A 248 -5.98 25.25 0.59
C GLY A 248 -6.60 26.52 1.19
N PHE A 249 -6.08 27.00 2.32
CA PHE A 249 -6.60 28.19 3.03
C PHE A 249 -6.73 29.47 2.16
N GLU A 250 -5.87 29.66 1.16
CA GLU A 250 -5.74 30.94 0.44
C GLU A 250 -6.58 31.01 -0.85
N ASP A 251 -7.17 29.89 -1.28
CA ASP A 251 -7.98 29.75 -2.51
C ASP A 251 -9.47 29.51 -2.23
N LEU A 252 -9.96 29.90 -1.04
CA LEU A 252 -11.35 29.66 -0.61
C LEU A 252 -12.40 30.42 -1.44
N GLU A 253 -11.99 31.44 -2.20
CA GLU A 253 -12.87 32.20 -3.10
C GLU A 253 -12.99 31.57 -4.50
N HIS A 254 -12.20 30.53 -4.79
CA HIS A 254 -12.33 29.79 -6.04
C HIS A 254 -13.38 28.68 -5.86
N PRO A 255 -14.50 28.74 -6.60
CA PRO A 255 -15.50 27.68 -6.55
C PRO A 255 -14.84 26.33 -6.88
N ARG A 256 -15.34 25.26 -6.26
CA ARG A 256 -15.03 23.90 -6.73
C ARG A 256 -15.33 23.89 -8.22
N VAL A 257 -14.35 23.49 -9.04
CA VAL A 257 -14.63 23.27 -10.45
C VAL A 257 -15.36 21.93 -10.49
N ASP A 258 -16.68 21.98 -10.68
CA ASP A 258 -17.50 20.75 -10.71
C ASP A 258 -17.24 19.92 -11.98
N ASP A 259 -16.49 20.46 -12.94
CA ASP A 259 -15.96 19.73 -14.10
C ASP A 259 -14.43 19.76 -14.09
N PRO A 260 -13.73 18.61 -14.02
CA PRO A 260 -12.28 18.60 -14.17
C PRO A 260 -11.96 19.31 -15.49
N ALA A 261 -11.01 20.26 -15.46
CA ALA A 261 -10.52 20.83 -16.72
C ALA A 261 -10.18 19.65 -17.62
N VAL A 262 -10.75 19.64 -18.83
CA VAL A 262 -10.50 18.64 -19.85
C VAL A 262 -8.99 18.52 -19.95
N GLY A 263 -8.44 17.53 -19.26
CA GLY A 263 -7.03 17.26 -19.28
C GLY A 263 -6.73 17.08 -20.75
N ASN A 264 -5.78 17.85 -21.28
CA ASN A 264 -5.32 17.64 -22.64
C ASN A 264 -4.97 16.16 -22.74
N ALA A 265 -5.86 15.38 -23.33
CA ALA A 265 -5.70 13.97 -23.50
C ALA A 265 -4.53 13.82 -24.46
N LEU A 266 -3.33 13.64 -23.89
CA LEU A 266 -2.12 13.35 -24.63
C LEU A 266 -2.08 11.87 -25.00
N TYR A 267 -3.21 11.30 -25.41
CA TYR A 267 -3.23 10.08 -26.20
C TYR A 267 -4.31 10.25 -27.27
N PRO A 268 -3.86 10.25 -28.53
CA PRO A 268 -4.12 9.07 -29.33
C PRO A 268 -2.79 8.38 -29.57
N LEU A 269 -2.84 7.09 -29.92
CA LEU A 269 -1.80 6.36 -30.64
C LEU A 269 -1.24 7.20 -31.80
N GLY A 270 -0.31 8.10 -31.46
CA GLY A 270 0.20 9.16 -32.32
C GLY A 270 1.58 8.76 -32.80
N SER A 271 1.83 9.02 -34.08
CA SER A 271 3.00 8.66 -34.88
C SER A 271 4.38 9.11 -34.37
N ALA A 272 4.49 9.64 -33.15
CA ALA A 272 5.73 10.13 -32.57
C ALA A 272 6.64 9.03 -31.97
N ASN A 273 6.13 7.80 -31.81
CA ASN A 273 6.93 6.68 -31.30
C ASN A 273 6.65 5.41 -32.13
N THR A 274 7.27 5.30 -33.30
CA THR A 274 7.02 4.15 -34.19
C THR A 274 7.61 2.84 -33.68
N HIS A 275 8.55 2.83 -32.73
CA HIS A 275 9.01 1.61 -32.03
C HIS A 275 9.71 1.97 -30.70
N PRO A 276 9.00 2.08 -29.55
CA PRO A 276 9.64 2.37 -28.26
C PRO A 276 10.74 1.35 -27.89
N ASP A 277 10.60 0.11 -28.36
CA ASP A 277 11.57 -0.97 -28.11
C ASP A 277 12.84 -0.89 -28.98
N ALA A 278 12.88 -0.04 -30.00
CA ALA A 278 14.07 0.14 -30.85
C ALA A 278 15.11 1.09 -30.22
N VAL A 279 14.66 2.02 -29.37
CA VAL A 279 15.53 2.98 -28.66
C VAL A 279 15.79 2.53 -27.22
N TYR A 280 14.80 1.89 -26.59
CA TYR A 280 14.90 1.35 -25.24
C TYR A 280 14.44 -0.10 -25.25
N PRO A 281 15.34 -1.09 -25.41
CA PRO A 281 14.93 -2.48 -25.52
C PRO A 281 14.17 -2.92 -24.26
N ALA A 282 13.12 -3.72 -24.44
CA ALA A 282 12.48 -4.46 -23.37
C ALA A 282 13.51 -5.43 -22.78
N THR A 283 14.25 -4.99 -21.76
CA THR A 283 15.14 -5.86 -21.01
C THR A 283 14.25 -6.71 -20.12
N GLY A 284 14.08 -7.97 -20.49
CA GLY A 284 13.19 -8.90 -19.77
C GLY A 284 13.36 -8.86 -18.25
N HIS A 285 12.25 -9.12 -17.58
CA HIS A 285 12.05 -9.10 -16.13
C HIS A 285 13.23 -9.70 -15.35
N LYS A 286 13.85 -8.91 -14.47
CA LYS A 286 14.62 -9.40 -13.32
C LYS A 286 13.84 -9.07 -12.04
N PRO A 287 13.34 -10.06 -11.29
CA PRO A 287 12.57 -9.80 -10.07
C PRO A 287 13.26 -8.81 -9.11
N PHE A 288 12.45 -7.99 -8.43
CA PHE A 288 12.77 -6.84 -7.55
C PHE A 288 13.67 -7.08 -6.34
N ARG A 289 14.39 -8.19 -6.28
CA ARG A 289 15.06 -8.65 -5.07
C ARG A 289 16.27 -9.45 -5.49
N GLU A 290 17.43 -9.13 -4.92
CA GLU A 290 18.57 -10.05 -4.96
C GLU A 290 18.06 -11.42 -4.52
N ARG A 291 18.46 -12.48 -5.23
CA ARG A 291 17.96 -13.81 -4.91
C ARG A 291 18.19 -14.09 -3.43
N THR A 292 17.12 -14.29 -2.69
CA THR A 292 17.26 -14.66 -1.28
C THR A 292 17.23 -16.17 -1.14
N PRO A 293 17.71 -16.72 -0.01
CA PRO A 293 17.55 -18.15 0.30
C PRO A 293 16.10 -18.63 0.26
N TRP A 294 15.13 -17.71 0.41
CA TRP A 294 13.71 -18.04 0.50
C TRP A 294 12.94 -17.96 -0.81
N ASP A 295 13.54 -17.57 -1.93
CA ASP A 295 12.78 -17.33 -3.17
C ASP A 295 12.11 -18.62 -3.71
N GLU A 296 12.80 -19.76 -3.64
CA GLU A 296 12.22 -21.05 -4.02
C GLU A 296 11.08 -21.46 -3.08
N ALA A 297 11.26 -21.22 -1.77
CA ALA A 297 10.25 -21.51 -0.76
C ALA A 297 9.02 -20.58 -0.90
N LEU A 298 9.24 -19.30 -1.23
CA LEU A 298 8.20 -18.30 -1.47
C LEU A 298 7.38 -18.65 -2.71
N LYS A 299 8.05 -19.06 -3.80
CA LYS A 299 7.36 -19.55 -5.00
C LYS A 299 6.54 -20.81 -4.70
N GLY A 300 7.10 -21.76 -3.95
CA GLY A 300 6.36 -22.95 -3.52
C GLY A 300 5.14 -22.59 -2.66
N PHE A 301 5.26 -21.59 -1.79
CA PHE A 301 4.14 -21.09 -0.99
C PHE A 301 3.08 -20.39 -1.85
N GLU A 302 3.48 -19.57 -2.82
CA GLU A 302 2.56 -18.94 -3.79
C GLU A 302 1.75 -19.98 -4.55
N GLU A 303 2.38 -21.07 -5.01
CA GLU A 303 1.71 -22.19 -5.66
C GLU A 303 0.68 -22.86 -4.72
N SER A 304 0.98 -22.97 -3.41
CA SER A 304 0.02 -23.45 -2.41
C SER A 304 -1.15 -22.46 -2.22
N VAL A 305 -0.91 -21.15 -2.15
CA VAL A 305 -1.99 -20.14 -2.05
C VAL A 305 -2.89 -20.20 -3.29
N GLN A 306 -2.29 -20.29 -4.48
CA GLN A 306 -3.01 -20.37 -5.73
C GLN A 306 -3.92 -21.61 -5.81
N ARG A 307 -3.51 -22.73 -5.20
CA ARG A 307 -4.30 -23.98 -5.18
C ARG A 307 -5.66 -23.82 -4.50
N TYR A 308 -5.74 -22.97 -3.48
CA TYR A 308 -6.97 -22.72 -2.72
C TYR A 308 -7.76 -21.49 -3.20
N SER A 309 -7.17 -20.71 -4.13
CA SER A 309 -7.76 -19.50 -4.67
C SER A 309 -8.31 -19.74 -6.08
N SER A 310 -9.53 -19.26 -6.36
CA SER A 310 -10.00 -19.16 -7.76
C SER A 310 -9.66 -17.83 -8.41
N TYR A 311 -8.94 -16.94 -7.71
CA TYR A 311 -8.37 -15.72 -8.25
C TYR A 311 -6.85 -15.90 -8.39
N PRO A 312 -6.19 -15.15 -9.30
CA PRO A 312 -4.75 -14.94 -9.26
C PRO A 312 -4.27 -14.70 -7.83
N ALA A 313 -3.27 -15.48 -7.39
CA ALA A 313 -2.69 -15.38 -6.07
C ALA A 313 -1.21 -15.06 -6.14
N SER A 314 -0.72 -14.25 -5.21
CA SER A 314 0.69 -13.91 -5.07
C SER A 314 1.15 -14.04 -3.61
N ALA A 315 2.43 -14.34 -3.42
CA ALA A 315 3.06 -14.32 -2.10
C ALA A 315 4.22 -13.31 -2.05
N SER A 316 4.34 -12.59 -0.94
CA SER A 316 5.45 -11.64 -0.71
C SER A 316 6.11 -11.90 0.64
N LEU A 317 7.42 -11.68 0.75
CA LEU A 317 8.08 -11.69 2.04
C LEU A 317 7.75 -10.38 2.78
N SER A 318 7.43 -10.48 4.08
CA SER A 318 7.27 -9.32 4.95
C SER A 318 8.16 -9.43 6.17
N GLU A 319 9.11 -8.50 6.27
CA GLU A 319 9.88 -8.27 7.50
C GLU A 319 8.97 -7.59 8.53
N GLY A 320 9.09 -7.96 9.81
CA GLY A 320 8.31 -7.41 10.92
C GLY A 320 7.05 -8.21 11.30
N LEU A 321 6.52 -9.09 10.44
CA LEU A 321 5.40 -9.97 10.85
C LEU A 321 5.77 -10.91 12.01
N GLU A 322 7.05 -11.31 12.10
CA GLU A 322 7.57 -12.15 13.18
C GLU A 322 7.56 -11.44 14.54
N GLU A 323 7.73 -10.11 14.58
CA GLU A 323 7.63 -9.31 15.82
C GLU A 323 6.22 -9.37 16.39
N TYR A 324 5.24 -9.61 15.53
CA TYR A 324 3.84 -9.83 15.90
C TYR A 324 3.50 -11.31 16.06
N GLY A 325 4.43 -12.26 15.88
CA GLY A 325 4.10 -13.70 15.93
C GLY A 325 3.16 -14.16 14.80
N ILE A 326 3.08 -13.42 13.70
CA ILE A 326 2.23 -13.73 12.55
C ILE A 326 3.09 -14.43 11.49
N LEU A 327 2.77 -15.67 11.14
CA LEU A 327 3.51 -16.42 10.10
C LEU A 327 3.12 -16.01 8.68
N ALA A 328 1.84 -15.70 8.47
CA ALA A 328 1.31 -15.21 7.21
C ALA A 328 0.17 -14.23 7.47
N SER A 329 0.14 -13.14 6.71
CA SER A 329 -0.89 -12.12 6.74
C SER A 329 -1.42 -11.91 5.32
N PRO A 330 -2.68 -12.26 5.02
CA PRO A 330 -3.28 -11.92 3.75
C PRO A 330 -3.40 -10.39 3.63
N THR A 331 -2.76 -9.80 2.62
CA THR A 331 -2.80 -8.38 2.31
C THR A 331 -3.73 -8.17 1.13
N PHE A 332 -4.94 -7.68 1.36
CA PHE A 332 -5.80 -7.23 0.26
C PHE A 332 -5.45 -5.81 -0.15
N SER A 333 -5.47 -5.54 -1.46
CA SER A 333 -5.97 -4.27 -1.98
C SER A 333 -7.48 -4.22 -1.71
N SER A 334 -7.85 -3.48 -0.67
CA SER A 334 -9.17 -3.29 -0.07
C SER A 334 -10.43 -3.52 -0.94
N GLY A 335 -11.38 -4.32 -0.42
CA GLY A 335 -12.81 -3.96 -0.45
C GLY A 335 -13.81 -4.95 -1.07
N GLY A 336 -14.27 -5.96 -0.32
CA GLY A 336 -15.51 -6.68 -0.63
C GLY A 336 -15.46 -7.69 -1.78
N THR A 337 -16.64 -8.22 -2.14
CA THR A 337 -16.91 -9.35 -3.07
C THR A 337 -16.41 -9.18 -4.52
N GLY A 338 -15.59 -8.18 -4.81
CA GLY A 338 -15.10 -7.84 -6.16
C GLY A 338 -13.57 -7.83 -6.30
N SER A 339 -12.81 -8.34 -5.33
CA SER A 339 -11.35 -8.48 -5.49
C SER A 339 -11.01 -9.53 -6.55
N GLU A 340 -10.19 -9.15 -7.54
CA GLU A 340 -9.75 -10.02 -8.63
C GLU A 340 -8.45 -10.77 -8.33
N SER A 341 -7.85 -10.60 -7.14
CA SER A 341 -6.59 -11.25 -6.77
C SER A 341 -6.42 -11.44 -5.25
N ILE A 342 -5.60 -12.40 -4.83
CA ILE A 342 -5.23 -12.64 -3.43
C ILE A 342 -3.73 -12.41 -3.26
N SER A 343 -3.33 -11.57 -2.32
CA SER A 343 -1.91 -11.44 -1.92
C SER A 343 -1.72 -11.88 -0.47
N VAL A 344 -0.65 -12.64 -0.22
CA VAL A 344 -0.29 -13.11 1.12
C VAL A 344 1.14 -12.71 1.45
N SER A 345 1.30 -11.95 2.51
CA SER A 345 2.60 -11.61 3.08
C SER A 345 3.03 -12.70 4.06
N VAL A 346 4.26 -13.20 3.95
CA VAL A 346 4.77 -14.32 4.77
C VAL A 346 6.11 -14.02 5.43
N THR A 347 6.38 -14.70 6.53
CA THR A 347 7.66 -14.60 7.25
C THR A 347 8.72 -15.57 6.75
N PRO A 348 10.01 -15.26 6.93
CA PRO A 348 11.10 -16.23 6.77
C PRO A 348 10.85 -17.52 7.56
N THR A 349 10.39 -17.43 8.81
CA THR A 349 10.06 -18.59 9.66
C THR A 349 9.06 -19.53 8.98
N LEU A 350 8.00 -19.00 8.36
CA LEU A 350 7.03 -19.84 7.64
C LEU A 350 7.64 -20.48 6.38
N LEU A 351 8.51 -19.77 5.67
CA LEU A 351 9.15 -20.29 4.47
C LEU A 351 10.15 -21.41 4.77
N GLU A 352 10.73 -21.41 5.97
CA GLU A 352 11.58 -22.48 6.51
C GLU A 352 10.79 -23.65 7.11
N ALA A 353 9.47 -23.51 7.24
CA ALA A 353 8.61 -24.53 7.83
C ALA A 353 8.50 -25.79 6.95
N PRO A 354 8.15 -26.94 7.56
CA PRO A 354 7.80 -28.16 6.82
C PRO A 354 6.75 -27.87 5.73
N PRO A 355 6.78 -28.57 4.57
CA PRO A 355 5.81 -28.36 3.49
C PRO A 355 4.35 -28.41 3.95
N GLU A 356 4.02 -29.28 4.90
CA GLU A 356 2.69 -29.44 5.48
C GLU A 356 2.24 -28.19 6.25
N ALA A 357 3.18 -27.52 6.94
CA ALA A 357 2.90 -26.27 7.66
C ALA A 357 2.58 -25.13 6.70
N ARG A 358 3.37 -25.02 5.62
CA ARG A 358 3.18 -24.04 4.54
C ARG A 358 1.85 -24.27 3.83
N GLU A 359 1.55 -25.51 3.50
CA GLU A 359 0.32 -25.92 2.84
C GLU A 359 -0.93 -25.61 3.69
N TYR A 360 -0.91 -25.97 4.98
CA TYR A 360 -1.99 -25.66 5.92
C TYR A 360 -2.18 -24.14 6.07
N THR A 361 -1.08 -23.40 6.20
CA THR A 361 -1.13 -21.94 6.36
C THR A 361 -1.66 -21.25 5.10
N ALA A 362 -1.30 -21.72 3.90
CA ALA A 362 -1.84 -21.23 2.65
C ALA A 362 -3.35 -21.47 2.54
N ALA A 363 -3.82 -22.68 2.86
CA ALA A 363 -5.25 -23.00 2.89
C ALA A 363 -6.00 -22.12 3.90
N TYR A 364 -5.48 -21.97 5.11
CA TYR A 364 -6.06 -21.11 6.15
C TYR A 364 -6.13 -19.64 5.72
N ALA A 365 -5.06 -19.12 5.11
CA ALA A 365 -4.98 -17.72 4.65
C ALA A 365 -6.04 -17.42 3.58
N VAL A 366 -6.30 -18.35 2.67
CA VAL A 366 -7.24 -18.16 1.56
C VAL A 366 -8.69 -18.44 1.96
N LEU A 367 -8.94 -19.53 2.68
CA LEU A 367 -10.31 -20.02 2.94
C LEU A 367 -11.09 -19.15 3.93
N GLN A 368 -10.41 -18.38 4.78
CA GLN A 368 -11.07 -17.47 5.73
C GLN A 368 -11.85 -16.31 5.08
N TRP A 369 -11.62 -16.06 3.79
CA TRP A 369 -12.16 -14.90 3.05
C TRP A 369 -13.17 -15.29 1.97
N ARG A 370 -13.52 -16.58 1.84
CA ARG A 370 -14.37 -17.08 0.74
C ARG A 370 -15.55 -17.91 1.20
N GLN A 371 -16.49 -18.04 0.26
CA GLN A 371 -17.25 -19.26 0.08
C GLN A 371 -16.35 -20.31 -0.58
N ALA A 372 -15.81 -21.28 0.16
CA ALA A 372 -15.11 -22.40 -0.48
C ALA A 372 -16.15 -23.45 -0.88
N ASN A 373 -16.17 -23.81 -2.16
CA ASN A 373 -17.20 -24.70 -2.71
C ASN A 373 -18.64 -24.21 -2.41
N GLY A 374 -18.87 -22.90 -2.44
CA GLY A 374 -20.17 -22.29 -2.14
C GLY A 374 -20.49 -22.16 -0.65
N ARG A 375 -19.56 -22.50 0.25
CA ARG A 375 -19.78 -22.49 1.71
C ARG A 375 -19.03 -21.40 2.43
N SER A 376 -19.74 -20.52 3.13
CA SER A 376 -19.16 -19.40 3.88
C SER A 376 -18.56 -19.84 5.22
N VAL A 377 -17.51 -19.17 5.71
CA VAL A 377 -16.98 -19.34 7.09
C VAL A 377 -18.10 -19.26 8.14
N SER A 378 -19.13 -18.44 7.91
CA SER A 378 -20.28 -18.31 8.81
C SER A 378 -21.06 -19.62 9.01
N GLU A 379 -21.04 -20.55 8.04
CA GLU A 379 -21.64 -21.88 8.17
C GLU A 379 -20.89 -22.77 9.17
N PHE A 380 -19.62 -22.46 9.43
CA PHE A 380 -18.77 -23.18 10.37
C PHE A 380 -18.65 -22.45 11.70
N TYR A 381 -19.36 -21.33 11.89
CA TYR A 381 -19.33 -20.61 13.15
C TYR A 381 -20.00 -21.43 14.25
N PRO A 382 -19.38 -21.61 15.43
CA PRO A 382 -19.97 -22.38 16.50
C PRO A 382 -21.23 -21.67 17.01
N ASN A 383 -22.30 -22.42 17.24
CA ASN A 383 -23.50 -21.90 17.88
C ASN A 383 -23.31 -21.76 19.40
N ARG A 384 -24.33 -21.26 20.11
CA ARG A 384 -24.21 -20.98 21.55
C ARG A 384 -23.82 -22.20 22.39
N LYS A 385 -24.34 -23.39 22.08
CA LYS A 385 -24.02 -24.62 22.82
C LYS A 385 -22.59 -25.08 22.51
N GLN A 386 -22.19 -25.02 21.24
CA GLN A 386 -20.83 -25.34 20.81
C GLN A 386 -19.81 -24.38 21.43
N MET A 387 -20.12 -23.09 21.50
CA MET A 387 -19.31 -22.08 22.20
C MET A 387 -19.14 -22.39 23.69
N THR A 388 -20.16 -22.94 24.37
CA THR A 388 -20.06 -23.38 25.77
C THR A 388 -19.10 -24.56 25.92
N ILE A 389 -19.15 -25.54 25.01
CA ILE A 389 -18.22 -26.68 25.02
C ILE A 389 -16.79 -26.19 24.79
N ILE A 390 -16.58 -25.32 23.80
CA ILE A 390 -15.28 -24.71 23.53
C ILE A 390 -14.75 -23.99 24.78
N ARG A 391 -15.54 -23.15 25.45
CA ARG A 391 -15.11 -22.46 26.68
C ARG A 391 -14.69 -23.44 27.77
N ARG A 392 -15.48 -24.50 28.00
CA ARG A 392 -15.14 -25.54 28.98
C ARG A 392 -13.80 -26.21 28.67
N MET A 393 -13.54 -26.50 27.40
CA MET A 393 -12.25 -27.07 26.98
C MET A 393 -11.09 -26.11 27.23
N TYR A 394 -11.25 -24.80 27.04
CA TYR A 394 -10.21 -23.83 27.40
C TYR A 394 -10.00 -23.76 28.92
N GLU A 395 -11.07 -23.80 29.72
CA GLU A 395 -11.00 -23.83 31.18
C GLU A 395 -10.24 -25.08 31.66
N GLU A 396 -10.55 -26.26 31.12
CA GLU A 396 -9.91 -27.54 31.45
C GLU A 396 -8.39 -27.55 31.14
N GLN A 397 -7.96 -26.79 30.13
CA GLN A 397 -6.57 -26.64 29.73
C GLN A 397 -5.85 -25.47 30.43
N GLY A 398 -6.54 -24.72 31.30
CA GLY A 398 -5.97 -23.54 31.98
C GLY A 398 -5.71 -22.35 31.05
N MET A 399 -6.47 -22.24 29.95
CA MET A 399 -6.31 -21.22 28.90
C MET A 399 -7.49 -20.24 28.86
N TYR A 400 -8.34 -20.24 29.89
CA TYR A 400 -9.45 -19.30 30.04
C TYR A 400 -9.17 -18.32 31.20
N PRO A 401 -9.46 -17.00 31.07
CA PRO A 401 -10.10 -16.32 29.93
C PRO A 401 -9.23 -16.36 28.67
N PHE A 402 -9.88 -16.24 27.49
CA PHE A 402 -9.17 -16.17 26.22
C PHE A 402 -8.15 -15.03 26.24
N ASP A 403 -7.02 -15.27 25.59
CA ASP A 403 -5.95 -14.31 25.33
C ASP A 403 -6.34 -13.23 24.30
N VAL A 404 -7.41 -13.47 23.54
CA VAL A 404 -8.00 -12.52 22.58
C VAL A 404 -9.53 -12.49 22.71
N THR A 405 -10.20 -11.71 21.85
CA THR A 405 -11.65 -11.63 21.88
C THR A 405 -12.30 -13.00 21.58
N PRO A 406 -13.40 -13.39 22.27
CA PRO A 406 -14.14 -14.61 21.95
C PRO A 406 -14.51 -14.73 20.46
N ALA A 407 -14.83 -13.61 19.81
CA ALA A 407 -15.18 -13.58 18.40
C ALA A 407 -14.00 -14.03 17.51
N GLN A 408 -12.78 -13.61 17.83
CA GLN A 408 -11.58 -14.08 17.10
C GLN A 408 -11.36 -15.57 17.30
N VAL A 409 -11.44 -16.08 18.53
CA VAL A 409 -11.33 -17.53 18.82
C VAL A 409 -12.31 -18.34 17.97
N TYR A 410 -13.59 -17.96 17.99
CA TYR A 410 -14.62 -18.70 17.26
C TYR A 410 -14.46 -18.59 15.75
N ARG A 411 -14.01 -17.43 15.23
CA ARG A 411 -13.68 -17.27 13.82
C ARG A 411 -12.51 -18.18 13.41
N THR A 412 -11.43 -18.21 14.19
CA THR A 412 -10.27 -19.09 13.94
C THR A 412 -10.70 -20.56 13.87
N LEU A 413 -11.47 -21.03 14.85
CA LEU A 413 -11.94 -22.42 14.88
C LEU A 413 -12.93 -22.74 13.74
N ALA A 414 -13.74 -21.78 13.33
CA ALA A 414 -14.62 -21.93 12.16
C ALA A 414 -13.81 -22.08 10.86
N ILE A 415 -12.73 -21.30 10.69
CA ILE A 415 -11.83 -21.42 9.54
C ILE A 415 -11.11 -22.77 9.57
N ASP A 416 -10.63 -23.23 10.73
CA ASP A 416 -10.03 -24.56 10.85
C ASP A 416 -10.98 -25.68 10.46
N LYS A 417 -12.22 -25.62 10.96
CA LYS A 417 -13.25 -26.57 10.57
C LYS A 417 -13.50 -26.53 9.07
N MET A 418 -13.51 -25.33 8.49
CA MET A 418 -13.67 -25.15 7.06
C MET A 418 -12.52 -25.77 6.27
N VAL A 419 -11.25 -25.49 6.63
CA VAL A 419 -10.04 -26.09 6.02
C VAL A 419 -10.17 -27.62 6.00
N ARG A 420 -10.49 -28.24 7.14
CA ARG A 420 -10.66 -29.71 7.24
C ARG A 420 -11.88 -30.26 6.48
N SER A 421 -12.87 -29.42 6.18
CA SER A 421 -14.06 -29.84 5.45
C SER A 421 -13.93 -29.74 3.94
N VAL A 422 -12.98 -28.93 3.45
CA VAL A 422 -12.75 -28.69 2.02
C VAL A 422 -11.39 -29.21 1.54
N THR A 423 -10.54 -29.67 2.47
CA THR A 423 -9.23 -30.25 2.22
C THR A 423 -9.00 -31.45 3.13
N GLU A 424 -7.96 -32.24 2.86
CA GLU A 424 -7.52 -33.33 3.74
C GLU A 424 -6.49 -32.87 4.80
N LEU A 425 -6.22 -31.57 4.87
CA LEU A 425 -5.19 -31.02 5.74
C LEU A 425 -5.63 -31.06 7.20
N ARG A 426 -4.70 -31.46 8.08
CA ARG A 426 -4.91 -31.53 9.53
C ARG A 426 -3.70 -30.95 10.24
N ILE A 427 -3.95 -30.37 11.41
CA ILE A 427 -2.87 -30.02 12.32
C ILE A 427 -2.37 -31.33 12.93
N THR A 428 -1.06 -31.58 12.87
CA THR A 428 -0.42 -32.77 13.46
C THR A 428 0.44 -32.37 14.66
N ASP A 429 0.87 -33.34 15.46
CA ASP A 429 1.71 -33.07 16.63
C ASP A 429 3.10 -32.55 16.19
N GLU A 430 3.62 -33.02 15.05
CA GLU A 430 4.88 -32.52 14.48
C GLU A 430 4.83 -31.03 14.14
N LEU A 431 3.66 -30.56 13.68
CA LEU A 431 3.45 -29.16 13.36
C LEU A 431 3.36 -28.29 14.62
N VAL A 432 2.69 -28.79 15.67
CA VAL A 432 2.64 -28.15 16.98
C VAL A 432 4.05 -28.06 17.60
N ASP A 433 4.83 -29.13 17.50
CA ASP A 433 6.22 -29.18 17.98
C ASP A 433 7.15 -28.26 17.19
N TRP A 434 6.89 -28.08 15.89
CA TRP A 434 7.63 -27.12 15.06
C TRP A 434 7.36 -25.67 15.49
N GLU A 435 6.09 -25.28 15.66
CA GLU A 435 5.73 -23.93 16.12
C GLU A 435 6.35 -23.65 17.51
N THR A 436 6.21 -24.62 18.42
CA THR A 436 6.74 -24.50 19.79
C THR A 436 8.25 -24.28 19.80
N ARG A 437 9.01 -24.93 18.91
CA ARG A 437 10.46 -24.72 18.77
C ARG A 437 10.80 -23.38 18.14
N SER A 438 10.04 -22.96 17.12
CA SER A 438 10.31 -21.74 16.35
C SER A 438 10.04 -20.46 17.15
N VAL A 439 9.12 -20.49 18.11
CA VAL A 439 8.74 -19.34 18.94
C VAL A 439 9.67 -19.11 20.15
N THR A 440 10.68 -19.96 20.38
CA THR A 440 11.59 -19.83 21.54
C THR A 440 12.66 -18.72 21.45
N GLY A 441 12.58 -17.84 20.44
CA GLY A 441 13.34 -16.58 20.43
C GLY A 441 12.86 -15.65 21.56
N SER A 442 13.79 -15.12 22.36
CA SER A 442 13.48 -14.23 23.50
C SER A 442 12.54 -13.10 23.07
N PRO A 443 11.32 -12.98 23.64
CA PRO A 443 10.41 -11.91 23.30
C PRO A 443 11.05 -10.58 23.71
N THR A 444 11.37 -9.74 22.72
CA THR A 444 11.61 -8.32 22.94
C THR A 444 10.39 -7.72 23.65
N GLU A 445 10.62 -6.82 24.60
CA GLU A 445 9.63 -6.26 25.52
C GLU A 445 8.27 -6.01 24.84
N LYS A 446 7.29 -6.88 25.13
CA LYS A 446 5.95 -6.81 24.57
C LYS A 446 5.28 -5.52 25.03
N THR A 447 5.06 -4.59 24.10
CA THR A 447 4.22 -3.42 24.35
C THR A 447 2.75 -3.86 24.28
N ASN A 448 2.03 -3.70 25.39
CA ASN A 448 0.66 -4.17 25.61
C ASN A 448 -0.43 -3.60 24.66
N GLU A 449 -0.09 -2.76 23.68
CA GLU A 449 -1.07 -2.01 22.86
C GLU A 449 -1.35 -2.59 21.46
N HIS A 450 -0.64 -3.64 21.03
CA HIS A 450 -0.84 -4.24 19.69
C HIS A 450 -1.24 -5.73 19.66
N ASP A 451 -1.56 -6.31 20.82
CA ASP A 451 -1.97 -7.72 20.94
C ASP A 451 -3.39 -8.01 20.40
N GLU A 452 -4.16 -7.00 19.99
CA GLU A 452 -5.54 -7.19 19.52
C GLU A 452 -5.66 -7.81 18.12
N ARG A 453 -4.59 -7.88 17.33
CA ARG A 453 -4.63 -8.40 15.95
C ARG A 453 -4.10 -9.82 15.77
N ASN A 454 -3.67 -10.47 16.85
CA ASN A 454 -3.16 -11.82 16.76
C ASN A 454 -4.25 -12.88 16.80
N ASN A 455 -4.19 -13.76 15.80
CA ASN A 455 -5.02 -14.94 15.65
C ASN A 455 -4.76 -15.90 16.80
N SER A 456 -5.39 -15.72 17.96
CA SER A 456 -5.38 -16.78 18.95
C SER A 456 -6.04 -18.01 18.34
N CYS A 457 -5.17 -18.97 18.05
CA CYS A 457 -4.92 -20.10 18.93
C CYS A 457 -3.56 -20.66 18.51
N ALA A 458 -2.60 -20.78 19.44
CA ALA A 458 -1.41 -21.59 19.19
C ALA A 458 -1.83 -22.94 18.58
N TRP A 459 -1.05 -23.51 17.67
CA TRP A 459 -1.43 -24.72 16.93
C TRP A 459 -1.83 -25.85 17.87
N LYS A 460 -1.22 -25.88 19.08
CA LYS A 460 -1.61 -26.77 20.19
C LYS A 460 -3.10 -26.72 20.52
N ILE A 461 -3.69 -25.53 20.66
CA ILE A 461 -5.10 -25.37 21.00
C ILE A 461 -5.99 -25.81 19.85
N ARG A 462 -5.63 -25.42 18.63
CA ARG A 462 -6.37 -25.80 17.40
C ARG A 462 -6.34 -27.32 17.22
N LYS A 463 -5.23 -27.97 17.55
CA LYS A 463 -5.07 -29.42 17.59
C LYS A 463 -5.97 -30.06 18.65
N ILE A 464 -6.01 -29.54 19.88
CA ILE A 464 -6.94 -30.02 20.93
C ILE A 464 -8.39 -29.93 20.43
N MET A 465 -8.79 -28.81 19.83
CA MET A 465 -10.13 -28.62 19.28
C MET A 465 -10.41 -29.53 18.07
N GLN A 466 -9.39 -29.84 17.27
CA GLN A 466 -9.44 -30.83 16.19
C GLN A 466 -9.66 -32.25 16.74
N ASP A 467 -8.95 -32.62 17.80
CA ASP A 467 -9.06 -33.95 18.39
C ASP A 467 -10.39 -34.15 19.13
N GLN A 468 -11.02 -33.05 19.53
CA GLN A 468 -12.34 -33.01 20.17
C GLN A 468 -13.46 -32.56 19.22
N GLU A 469 -13.22 -32.66 17.91
CA GLU A 469 -14.14 -32.14 16.89
C GLU A 469 -15.55 -32.75 17.01
N ASP A 470 -15.65 -34.05 17.29
CA ASP A 470 -16.93 -34.73 17.46
C ASP A 470 -17.72 -34.23 18.67
N ALA A 471 -17.05 -33.77 19.73
CA ALA A 471 -17.73 -33.18 20.89
C ALA A 471 -18.24 -31.77 20.60
N ILE A 472 -17.54 -31.01 19.75
CA ILE A 472 -17.90 -29.62 19.41
C ILE A 472 -18.97 -29.58 18.31
N TRP A 473 -18.82 -30.39 17.26
CA TRP A 473 -19.64 -30.31 16.05
C TRP A 473 -20.66 -31.44 15.93
N ASN A 474 -21.02 -32.06 17.06
CA ASN A 474 -22.09 -33.07 17.13
C ASN A 474 -23.43 -32.49 16.65
N PRO A 475 -24.17 -33.15 15.72
CA PRO A 475 -25.52 -32.77 15.34
C PRO A 475 -26.51 -32.58 16.51
N ASP A 476 -26.37 -33.34 17.60
CA ASP A 476 -27.23 -33.23 18.79
C ASP A 476 -27.00 -31.93 19.57
N VAL A 477 -25.81 -31.34 19.42
CA VAL A 477 -25.43 -30.05 19.99
C VAL A 477 -25.76 -28.91 19.03
N ASP A 478 -25.89 -29.21 17.73
CA ASP A 478 -26.20 -28.22 16.71
C ASP A 478 -27.70 -27.87 16.69
N ASP A 479 -28.06 -26.79 17.40
CA ASP A 479 -29.42 -26.25 17.45
C ASP A 479 -29.85 -25.49 16.18
N ARG A 480 -29.00 -25.41 15.14
CA ARG A 480 -29.40 -24.89 13.83
C ARG A 480 -30.36 -25.90 13.20
N GLN A 481 -31.66 -25.66 13.34
CA GLN A 481 -32.65 -26.46 12.62
C GLN A 481 -32.27 -26.45 11.13
N PRO A 482 -32.19 -27.62 10.47
CA PRO A 482 -32.01 -27.63 9.03
C PRO A 482 -33.16 -26.79 8.49
N TRP A 483 -32.82 -25.73 7.76
CA TRP A 483 -33.81 -24.97 7.01
C TRP A 483 -34.52 -26.01 6.15
N LYS A 484 -35.69 -26.48 6.59
CA LYS A 484 -36.54 -27.30 5.76
C LYS A 484 -36.83 -26.39 4.58
N GLN A 485 -36.20 -26.69 3.44
CA GLN A 485 -36.66 -26.18 2.16
C GLN A 485 -38.14 -26.53 2.13
N VAL A 486 -38.99 -25.53 2.35
CA VAL A 486 -40.40 -25.62 2.04
C VAL A 486 -40.42 -25.68 0.53
N VAL A 487 -40.23 -26.89 -0.01
CA VAL A 487 -40.53 -27.19 -1.40
C VAL A 487 -42.03 -26.94 -1.50
N PRO A 488 -42.50 -25.94 -2.26
CA PRO A 488 -43.92 -25.80 -2.50
C PRO A 488 -44.33 -27.08 -3.24
N GLU A 489 -45.21 -27.88 -2.63
CA GLU A 489 -45.86 -28.95 -3.37
C GLU A 489 -46.47 -28.35 -4.64
N ALA A 490 -46.08 -28.89 -5.79
CA ALA A 490 -46.64 -28.53 -7.08
C ALA A 490 -48.11 -28.95 -7.12
N GLY A 491 -48.96 -28.12 -6.52
CA GLY A 491 -50.41 -28.20 -6.59
C GLY A 491 -50.86 -27.79 -7.98
N SER A 492 -51.12 -28.80 -8.81
CA SER A 492 -51.97 -28.72 -9.99
C SER A 492 -53.30 -28.03 -9.63
N SER A 493 -53.51 -26.81 -10.10
CA SER A 493 -54.86 -26.30 -10.33
C SER A 493 -54.90 -25.40 -11.56
N ALA A 494 -55.90 -25.67 -12.39
CA ALA A 494 -56.14 -25.06 -13.67
C ALA A 494 -56.42 -23.55 -13.53
N VAL A 495 -55.87 -22.78 -14.46
CA VAL A 495 -56.31 -21.42 -14.75
C VAL A 495 -57.58 -21.48 -15.57
N PRO A 496 -58.66 -20.81 -15.14
CA PRO A 496 -59.46 -20.07 -16.11
C PRO A 496 -59.68 -18.63 -15.66
N GLY A 497 -59.65 -17.73 -16.65
CA GLY A 497 -60.43 -16.49 -16.60
C GLY A 497 -59.63 -15.23 -16.29
N LEU A 498 -59.47 -14.43 -17.33
CA LEU A 498 -59.21 -13.00 -17.27
C LEU A 498 -60.08 -12.28 -16.23
N ASP A 499 -59.52 -11.29 -15.55
CA ASP A 499 -60.02 -9.92 -15.73
C ASP A 499 -58.98 -8.85 -15.42
N ARG A 500 -58.95 -7.86 -16.30
CA ARG A 500 -58.21 -6.60 -16.19
C ARG A 500 -58.93 -5.71 -15.17
N GLU A 501 -58.20 -5.07 -14.27
CA GLU A 501 -58.35 -3.64 -13.94
C GLU A 501 -57.42 -3.19 -12.79
N ASN A 502 -57.07 -1.90 -12.84
CA ASN A 502 -56.45 -1.07 -11.80
C ASN A 502 -54.92 -1.06 -11.62
N ILE A 503 -54.30 -0.21 -12.44
CA ILE A 503 -53.10 0.54 -12.09
C ILE A 503 -53.51 1.68 -11.14
N GLY A 504 -53.06 1.60 -9.89
CA GLY A 504 -53.21 2.64 -8.88
C GLY A 504 -51.85 3.01 -8.29
N SER A 505 -51.40 4.20 -8.62
CA SER A 505 -50.22 4.93 -8.12
C SER A 505 -50.02 4.86 -6.60
N PHE A 506 -48.77 4.71 -6.15
CA PHE A 506 -48.33 5.33 -4.89
C PHE A 506 -46.90 5.85 -4.99
N ARG A 507 -46.78 7.18 -5.01
CA ARG A 507 -45.65 7.93 -4.46
C ARG A 507 -45.95 8.21 -2.99
N ARG A 508 -45.00 7.92 -2.11
CA ARG A 508 -44.43 8.89 -1.16
C ARG A 508 -43.10 8.38 -0.68
#